data_AF-A0A7X3P068-F1
#
_entry.id   AF-A0A7X3P068-F1
#
_cell.length_a   1.000
_cell.length_b   1.000
_cell.length_c   1.000
_cell.angle_alpha   90.00
_cell.angle_beta   90.00
_cell.angle_gamma   90.00
#
_symmetry.space_group_name_H-M   'P 1'
#
loop_
_entity.id
_entity.type
_entity.pdbx_description
1 polymer ?
#
loop_
_entity_poly.entity_id
_entity_poly.type
_entity_poly.pdbx_seq_one_letter_code
_entity_poly.pdbx_strand_id
1 'polypeptide(L)'
;MTETIETLAERLDRLEKALEKVTLQLSYLVDALVPNAPEHCKSEAPIPTSTTTEDKKEGARIMNELLEKMGIVDVEPIPVAELRKSMASLIRAEDNEFS
;
A
#
# COMPACT_ATOMS: atom_id res chain seq x y z
N MET A 1 -8.90 -6.59 27.81
CA MET A 1 -10.32 -6.64 27.38
C MET A 1 -10.34 -7.62 26.22
N THR A 2 -10.99 -8.76 26.37
CA THR A 2 -10.97 -9.83 25.37
C THR A 2 -11.71 -9.37 24.11
N GLU A 3 -10.99 -9.21 23.01
CA GLU A 3 -11.60 -8.98 21.70
C GLU A 3 -12.34 -10.24 21.27
N THR A 4 -13.61 -10.10 20.90
CA THR A 4 -14.38 -11.22 20.34
C THR A 4 -14.07 -11.35 18.85
N ILE A 5 -14.30 -12.54 18.29
CA ILE A 5 -14.16 -12.78 16.84
C ILE A 5 -15.00 -11.78 16.03
N GLU A 6 -16.18 -11.40 16.53
CA GLU A 6 -17.03 -10.37 15.91
C GLU A 6 -16.34 -9.01 15.88
N THR A 7 -15.71 -8.58 16.98
CA THR A 7 -14.96 -7.32 17.00
C THR A 7 -13.75 -7.33 16.07
N LEU A 8 -13.08 -8.48 15.91
CA LEU A 8 -11.99 -8.65 14.95
C LEU A 8 -12.50 -8.56 13.50
N ALA A 9 -13.63 -9.20 13.21
CA ALA A 9 -14.26 -9.15 11.89
C ALA A 9 -14.66 -7.71 11.51
N GLU A 10 -15.26 -6.96 12.43
CA GLU A 10 -15.58 -5.54 12.20
C GLU A 10 -14.34 -4.68 11.97
N ARG A 11 -13.25 -4.93 12.71
CA ARG A 11 -11.99 -4.20 12.50
C ARG A 11 -11.40 -4.49 11.12
N LEU A 12 -11.46 -5.74 10.67
CA LEU A 12 -11.00 -6.14 9.34
C LEU A 12 -11.84 -5.48 8.23
N ASP A 13 -13.16 -5.49 8.34
CA ASP A 13 -14.05 -4.82 7.36
C ASP A 13 -13.78 -3.31 7.28
N ARG A 14 -13.55 -2.65 8.43
CA ARG A 14 -13.16 -1.22 8.44
C ARG A 14 -11.79 -0.99 7.81
N LEU A 15 -10.84 -1.89 8.02
CA LEU A 15 -9.50 -1.83 7.40
C LEU A 15 -9.57 -2.02 5.89
N GLU A 16 -10.38 -2.97 5.41
CA GLU A 16 -10.59 -3.23 3.99
C GLU A 16 -11.17 -2.00 3.28
N LYS A 17 -12.24 -1.42 3.84
CA LYS A 17 -12.84 -0.18 3.31
C LYS A 17 -11.87 1.02 3.34
N ALA A 18 -11.06 1.13 4.38
CA ALA A 18 -10.05 2.18 4.45
C ALA A 18 -8.96 1.99 3.39
N LEU A 19 -8.55 0.74 3.14
CA LEU A 19 -7.56 0.40 2.12
C LEU A 19 -8.09 0.68 0.70
N GLU A 20 -9.34 0.32 0.41
CA GLU A 20 -10.01 0.66 -0.86
C GLU A 20 -10.01 2.17 -1.10
N LYS A 21 -10.45 2.94 -0.08
CA LYS A 21 -10.49 4.40 -0.18
C LYS A 21 -9.11 5.02 -0.42
N VAL A 22 -8.09 4.55 0.29
CA VAL A 22 -6.71 5.04 0.10
C VAL A 22 -6.20 4.67 -1.29
N THR A 23 -6.50 3.47 -1.77
CA THR A 23 -6.10 3.01 -3.11
C THR A 23 -6.71 3.90 -4.19
N LEU A 24 -8.00 4.22 -4.07
CA LEU A 24 -8.69 5.16 -4.97
C LEU A 24 -8.10 6.57 -4.92
N GLN A 25 -7.80 7.08 -3.72
CA GLN A 25 -7.20 8.42 -3.61
C GLN A 25 -5.81 8.46 -4.25
N LEU A 26 -5.02 7.40 -4.11
CA LEU A 26 -3.71 7.27 -4.74
C LEU A 26 -3.82 7.16 -6.26
N SER A 27 -4.82 6.46 -6.81
CA SER A 27 -4.99 6.34 -8.26
C SER A 27 -5.30 7.70 -8.90
N TYR A 28 -6.15 8.53 -8.27
CA TYR A 28 -6.38 9.91 -8.73
C TYR A 28 -5.12 10.78 -8.68
N LEU A 29 -4.30 10.59 -7.65
CA LEU A 29 -3.04 11.32 -7.49
C LEU A 29 -2.05 10.95 -8.61
N VAL A 30 -1.94 9.66 -8.93
CA VAL A 30 -1.13 9.15 -10.04
C VAL A 30 -1.64 9.69 -11.38
N ASP A 31 -2.95 9.67 -11.64
CA ASP A 31 -3.50 10.18 -12.90
C ASP A 31 -3.28 11.70 -13.08
N ALA A 32 -3.37 12.47 -11.99
CA ALA A 32 -3.17 13.92 -12.01
C ALA A 32 -1.69 14.32 -12.17
N LEU A 33 -0.77 13.59 -11.54
CA LEU A 33 0.66 13.98 -11.47
C LEU A 33 1.55 13.23 -12.45
N VAL A 34 1.15 12.02 -12.86
CA VAL A 34 1.88 11.14 -13.76
C VAL A 34 0.95 10.70 -14.91
N PRO A 35 0.62 11.59 -15.85
CA PRO A 35 -0.38 11.34 -16.90
C PRO A 35 0.01 10.21 -17.87
N ASN A 36 1.30 9.85 -17.93
CA ASN A 36 1.82 8.76 -18.76
C ASN A 36 1.94 7.42 -18.01
N ALA A 37 1.44 7.33 -16.77
CA ALA A 37 1.44 6.07 -16.03
C ALA A 37 0.63 5.00 -16.77
N PRO A 38 1.00 3.71 -16.66
CA PRO A 38 0.20 2.59 -17.16
C PRO A 38 -1.22 2.63 -16.61
N GLU A 39 -2.21 2.21 -17.43
CA GLU A 39 -3.63 2.19 -17.05
C GLU A 39 -3.92 1.44 -15.74
N HIS A 40 -3.17 0.38 -15.45
CA HIS A 40 -3.33 -0.39 -14.21
C HIS A 40 -2.91 0.39 -12.95
N CYS A 41 -2.10 1.46 -13.08
CA CYS A 41 -1.76 2.35 -11.97
C CYS A 41 -2.79 3.47 -11.76
N LYS A 42 -3.64 3.71 -12.76
CA LYS A 42 -4.70 4.73 -12.74
C LYS A 42 -6.07 4.18 -12.33
N SER A 43 -6.21 2.86 -12.34
CA SER A 43 -7.46 2.16 -12.06
C SER A 43 -7.46 1.57 -10.66
N GLU A 44 -8.65 1.45 -10.06
CA GLU A 44 -8.89 0.66 -8.83
C GLU A 44 -8.66 -0.84 -9.02
N ALA A 45 -8.34 -1.27 -10.24
CA ALA A 45 -8.13 -2.67 -10.57
C ALA A 45 -7.07 -3.30 -9.65
N PRO A 46 -7.33 -4.51 -9.12
CA PRO A 46 -6.38 -5.19 -8.26
C PRO A 46 -5.05 -5.41 -8.99
N ILE A 47 -3.96 -4.95 -8.37
CA ILE A 47 -2.61 -5.17 -8.89
C ILE A 47 -2.37 -6.68 -8.94
N PRO A 48 -2.03 -7.26 -10.09
CA PRO A 48 -1.74 -8.69 -10.17
C PRO A 48 -0.56 -9.02 -9.26
N THR A 49 -0.73 -10.01 -8.40
CA THR A 49 0.28 -10.44 -7.40
C THR A 49 1.59 -10.95 -8.04
N SER A 50 1.59 -11.18 -9.35
CA SER A 50 2.77 -11.52 -10.15
C SER A 50 3.29 -10.29 -10.91
N THR A 51 3.89 -9.34 -10.20
CA THR A 51 4.65 -8.26 -10.85
C THR A 51 5.94 -8.84 -11.43
N THR A 52 6.13 -8.74 -12.74
CA THR A 52 7.41 -9.04 -13.40
C THR A 52 8.49 -8.07 -12.92
N THR A 53 9.77 -8.35 -13.19
CA THR A 53 10.86 -7.41 -12.88
C THR A 53 10.73 -6.08 -13.62
N GLU A 54 10.02 -6.06 -14.76
CA GLU A 54 9.73 -4.84 -15.51
C GLU A 54 8.66 -4.00 -14.81
N ASP A 55 7.57 -4.62 -14.33
CA ASP A 55 6.52 -3.94 -13.56
C ASP A 55 7.06 -3.28 -12.29
N LYS A 56 8.06 -3.91 -11.63
CA LYS A 56 8.70 -3.35 -10.43
C LYS A 56 9.53 -2.10 -10.72
N LYS A 57 10.25 -2.07 -11.85
CA LYS A 57 11.03 -0.90 -12.26
C LYS A 57 10.12 0.25 -12.66
N GLU A 58 9.04 -0.07 -13.37
CA GLU A 58 8.04 0.90 -13.80
C GLU A 58 7.31 1.50 -12.59
N GLY A 59 6.90 0.67 -11.62
CA GLY A 59 6.30 1.15 -10.38
C GLY A 59 7.24 2.07 -9.57
N ALA A 60 8.54 1.75 -9.51
CA ALA A 60 9.53 2.61 -8.87
C ALA A 60 9.69 3.95 -9.59
N ARG A 61 9.68 3.95 -10.93
CA ARG A 61 9.74 5.18 -11.73
C ARG A 61 8.53 6.08 -11.47
N ILE A 62 7.32 5.52 -11.50
CA ILE A 62 6.08 6.26 -11.24
C ILE A 62 6.10 6.84 -9.83
N MET A 63 6.54 6.08 -8.83
CA MET A 63 6.65 6.63 -7.47
C MET A 63 7.66 7.75 -7.36
N ASN A 64 8.83 7.64 -8.00
CA ASN A 64 9.81 8.72 -7.97
C ASN A 64 9.29 9.98 -8.65
N GLU A 65 8.64 9.85 -9.81
CA GLU A 65 8.02 10.98 -10.52
C GLU A 65 6.89 11.62 -9.67
N LEU A 66 6.07 10.79 -9.02
CA LEU A 66 5.02 11.25 -8.13
C LEU A 66 5.57 12.04 -6.93
N LEU A 67 6.61 11.50 -6.27
CA LEU A 67 7.28 12.15 -5.14
C LEU A 67 7.91 13.48 -5.55
N GLU A 68 8.58 13.52 -6.71
CA GLU A 68 9.15 14.75 -7.28
C GLU A 68 8.06 15.80 -7.54
N LYS A 69 6.94 15.41 -8.16
CA LYS A 69 5.80 16.30 -8.42
C LYS A 69 5.13 16.81 -7.14
N MET A 70 5.19 16.04 -6.05
CA MET A 70 4.71 16.45 -4.73
C MET A 70 5.73 17.30 -3.95
N GLY A 71 6.95 17.50 -4.46
CA GLY A 71 8.02 18.20 -3.75
C GLY A 71 8.63 17.39 -2.60
N ILE A 72 8.46 16.07 -2.61
CA ILE A 72 9.02 15.14 -1.61
C ILE A 72 10.31 14.58 -2.18
N VAL A 73 11.43 15.28 -1.95
CA VAL A 73 12.71 14.99 -2.62
C VAL A 73 13.64 14.07 -1.80
N ASP A 74 13.42 13.98 -0.48
CA ASP A 74 14.34 13.29 0.45
C ASP A 74 13.79 11.98 1.05
N VAL A 75 12.77 11.37 0.43
CA VAL A 75 12.18 10.11 0.92
C VAL A 75 12.44 8.99 -0.07
N GLU A 76 13.36 8.10 0.26
CA GLU A 76 13.50 6.84 -0.46
C GLU A 76 12.31 5.93 -0.12
N PRO A 77 11.57 5.42 -1.13
CA PRO A 77 10.52 4.44 -0.91
C PRO A 77 11.12 3.19 -0.25
N ILE A 78 10.60 2.81 0.91
CA ILE A 78 11.04 1.60 1.61
C ILE A 78 10.63 0.38 0.78
N PRO A 79 11.53 -0.59 0.52
CA PRO A 79 11.18 -1.83 -0.16
C PRO A 79 10.03 -2.57 0.55
N VAL A 80 9.09 -3.14 -0.22
CA VAL A 80 7.94 -3.89 0.35
C VAL A 80 8.38 -4.99 1.32
N ALA A 81 9.52 -5.64 1.07
CA ALA A 81 10.07 -6.66 1.97
C ALA A 81 10.47 -6.06 3.33
N GLU A 82 11.06 -4.86 3.33
CA GLU A 82 11.44 -4.13 4.54
C GLU A 82 10.22 -3.58 5.27
N LEU A 83 9.22 -3.08 4.53
CA LEU A 83 7.92 -2.69 5.10
C LEU A 83 7.22 -3.88 5.77
N ARG A 84 7.19 -5.05 5.11
CA ARG A 84 6.64 -6.27 5.71
C ARG A 84 7.41 -6.68 6.97
N LYS A 85 8.74 -6.54 6.95
CA LYS A 85 9.59 -6.83 8.11
C LYS A 85 9.32 -5.85 9.27
N SER A 86 9.13 -4.56 8.99
CA SER A 86 8.80 -3.57 10.02
C SER A 86 7.38 -3.79 10.57
N MET A 87 6.40 -4.10 9.72
CA MET A 87 5.05 -4.49 10.13
C MET A 87 5.05 -5.77 10.97
N ALA A 88 5.82 -6.78 10.58
CA ALA A 88 5.97 -8.01 11.37
C ALA A 88 6.59 -7.73 12.75
N SER A 89 7.49 -6.75 12.87
CA SER A 89 8.06 -6.34 14.16
C SER A 89 7.11 -5.50 15.03
N LEU A 90 6.09 -4.88 14.43
CA LEU A 90 5.01 -4.17 15.14
C LEU A 90 3.98 -5.12 15.74
N ILE A 91 3.88 -6.34 15.21
CA ILE A 91 3.09 -7.43 15.80
C ILE A 91 4.01 -8.15 16.79
N ARG A 92 4.09 -7.65 18.04
CA ARG A 92 4.80 -8.39 19.09
C ARG A 92 4.03 -9.67 19.37
N ALA A 93 4.74 -10.80 19.46
CA ALA A 93 4.13 -12.08 19.87
C ALA A 93 3.44 -12.00 21.25
N GLU A 94 3.86 -11.06 22.10
CA GLU A 94 3.23 -10.76 23.40
C GLU A 94 1.87 -10.07 23.28
N ASP A 95 1.56 -9.41 22.15
CA ASP A 95 0.24 -8.82 21.85
C ASP A 95 -0.69 -9.82 21.13
N ASN A 96 -0.21 -11.04 20.88
CA ASN A 96 -0.95 -12.10 20.22
C ASN A 96 -1.41 -13.12 21.26
N GLU A 97 -2.49 -12.81 21.98
CA GLU A 97 -3.10 -13.63 23.04
C GLU A 97 -3.68 -14.99 22.56
N PHE A 98 -3.33 -15.43 21.35
CA PHE A 98 -3.83 -16.65 20.69
C PHE A 98 -2.74 -17.72 20.49
N SER A 99 -1.56 -17.58 21.12
CA SER A 99 -0.53 -18.65 21.22
C SER A 99 -0.62 -19.42 22.53
#